data_AF-A0A941LEQ0-F1
#
_entry.id   AF-A0A941LEQ0-F1
#
_cell.length_a   1.000
_cell.length_b   1.000
_cell.length_c   1.000
_cell.angle_alpha   90.00
_cell.angle_beta   90.00
_cell.angle_gamma   90.00
#
_symmetry.space_group_name_H-M   'P 1'
#
loop_
_entity.id
_entity.type
_entity.pdbx_description
1 polymer ?
#
loop_
_entity_poly.entity_id
_entity_poly.type
_entity_poly.pdbx_seq_one_letter_code
_entity_poly.pdbx_strand_id
1 'polypeptide(L)'
;MAGASKKKVAIVVPMHNRAELTPDEQISFQHLTHYLGAYDKYLAIPESLQIRLPGCALKRFGSEYFGSAIASTRLLLSENFYRCFEEYHYILIYHLDALALSDQLAAWCETGLDYIGPPWIRCVDSPWVKDSRVGNGGFSLRKIESFLKVFRSNEYWIDPDEYWREKYAERPLHIRLLNSPRRLIKKMPRFNNARLEMARWHLRPDGTSNEDHFWSDRAQHYMPDFRVASLEQGLRFAFEVAPRMCFDLTRGRLPFGCHAWPRYDRAFWEPYLLPPRVE
;
A
#
# COMPACT_ATOMS: atom_id res chain seq x y z
N MET A 1 17.63 9.92 -26.25
CA MET A 1 18.36 10.25 -25.00
C MET A 1 18.61 8.95 -24.27
N ALA A 2 19.86 8.59 -24.00
CA ALA A 2 20.19 7.41 -23.20
C ALA A 2 19.49 7.55 -21.85
N GLY A 3 18.51 6.68 -21.57
CA GLY A 3 17.74 6.73 -20.33
C GLY A 3 18.68 6.52 -19.16
N ALA A 4 18.73 7.45 -18.22
CA ALA A 4 19.44 7.25 -16.97
C ALA A 4 18.95 5.94 -16.34
N SER A 5 19.87 5.07 -15.92
CA SER A 5 19.52 3.84 -15.21
C SER A 5 18.73 4.22 -13.96
N LYS A 6 17.52 3.67 -13.82
CA LYS A 6 16.70 3.89 -12.62
C LYS A 6 17.42 3.34 -11.39
N LYS A 7 17.24 4.01 -10.25
CA LYS A 7 17.69 3.51 -8.95
C LYS A 7 16.83 2.33 -8.53
N LYS A 8 17.36 1.45 -7.68
CA LYS A 8 16.67 0.21 -7.31
C LYS A 8 15.42 0.44 -6.46
N VAL A 9 15.57 1.11 -5.32
CA VAL A 9 14.47 1.29 -4.35
C VAL A 9 14.66 2.56 -3.52
N ALA A 10 13.54 3.23 -3.23
CA ALA A 10 13.45 4.28 -2.22
C ALA A 10 12.56 3.83 -1.05
N ILE A 11 12.79 4.38 0.13
CA ILE A 11 11.91 4.19 1.28
C ILE A 11 11.07 5.45 1.45
N VAL A 12 9.76 5.28 1.52
CA VAL A 12 8.81 6.36 1.71
C VAL A 12 8.16 6.17 3.08
N VAL A 13 8.24 7.21 3.90
CA VAL A 13 7.65 7.27 5.23
C VAL A 13 6.47 8.25 5.17
N PRO A 14 5.23 7.76 5.01
CA PRO A 14 4.03 8.58 5.17
C PRO A 14 3.98 9.17 6.57
N MET A 15 3.88 10.49 6.65
CA MET A 15 3.83 11.22 7.92
C MET A 15 2.40 11.69 8.22
N HIS A 16 2.12 11.92 9.49
CA HIS A 16 0.90 12.59 9.95
C HIS A 16 1.07 14.13 9.92
N ASN A 17 0.00 14.86 10.23
CA ASN A 17 0.00 16.34 10.35
C ASN A 17 0.69 16.84 11.63
N ARG A 18 1.79 16.22 12.06
CA ARG A 18 2.56 16.62 13.24
C ARG A 18 4.06 16.46 13.01
N ALA A 19 4.84 17.34 13.63
CA ALA A 19 6.30 17.36 13.47
C ALA A 19 7.02 16.44 14.45
N GLU A 20 6.42 16.16 15.59
CA GLU A 20 7.02 15.36 16.67
C GLU A 20 6.66 13.89 16.51
N LEU A 21 7.64 13.02 16.69
CA LEU A 21 7.45 11.57 16.73
C LEU A 21 7.07 11.13 18.14
N THR A 22 6.10 10.23 18.26
CA THR A 22 5.80 9.54 19.52
C THR A 22 6.95 8.60 19.90
N PRO A 23 7.03 8.13 21.16
CA PRO A 23 8.09 7.20 21.56
C PRO A 23 8.17 5.93 20.69
N ASP A 24 7.03 5.35 20.33
CA ASP A 24 6.99 4.16 19.47
C ASP A 24 7.42 4.46 18.02
N GLU A 25 7.14 5.66 17.52
CA GLU A 25 7.61 6.08 16.20
C GLU A 25 9.10 6.39 16.18
N GLN A 26 9.66 6.89 17.28
CA GLN A 26 11.10 7.07 17.44
C GLN A 26 11.82 5.72 17.39
N ILE A 27 11.28 4.69 18.06
CA ILE A 27 11.77 3.31 17.97
C ILE A 27 11.70 2.81 16.53
N SER A 28 10.56 2.98 15.87
CA SER A 28 10.36 2.56 14.48
C SER A 28 11.33 3.26 13.52
N PHE A 29 11.56 4.56 13.72
CA PHE A 29 12.53 5.34 12.95
C PHE A 29 13.99 4.92 13.25
N GLN A 30 14.29 4.53 14.49
CA GLN A 30 15.59 3.97 14.84
C GLN A 30 15.85 2.65 14.11
N HIS A 31 14.86 1.76 14.04
CA HIS A 31 14.95 0.52 13.25
C HIS A 31 15.16 0.79 11.76
N LEU A 32 14.37 1.71 11.19
CA LEU A 32 14.52 2.14 9.80
C LEU A 32 15.95 2.60 9.50
N THR A 33 16.49 3.49 10.33
CA THR A 33 17.82 4.06 10.09
C THR A 33 18.96 3.10 10.39
N HIS A 34 18.77 2.15 11.33
CA HIS A 34 19.76 1.14 11.65
C HIS A 34 19.88 0.08 10.54
N TYR A 35 18.77 -0.55 10.16
CA TYR A 35 18.78 -1.65 9.19
C TYR A 35 18.79 -1.17 7.74
N LEU A 36 18.13 -0.05 7.44
CA LEU A 36 17.95 0.45 6.07
C LEU A 36 18.59 1.84 5.87
N GLY A 37 19.68 2.10 6.60
CA GLY A 37 20.42 3.36 6.58
C GLY A 37 20.98 3.73 5.19
N ALA A 38 21.33 2.74 4.37
CA ALA A 38 21.97 2.95 3.06
C ALA A 38 21.03 3.40 1.92
N TYR A 39 19.71 3.26 2.08
CA TYR A 39 18.75 3.55 1.01
C TYR A 39 18.28 5.01 1.01
N ASP A 40 17.89 5.56 -0.13
CA ASP A 40 17.28 6.89 -0.18
C ASP A 40 15.93 6.88 0.59
N LYS A 41 15.76 7.82 1.53
CA LYS A 41 14.59 7.91 2.42
C LYS A 41 13.86 9.23 2.18
N TYR A 42 12.54 9.16 2.07
CA TYR A 42 11.68 10.31 1.85
C TYR A 42 10.53 10.35 2.85
N LEU A 43 10.32 11.50 3.49
CA LEU A 43 9.10 11.77 4.25
C LEU A 43 8.03 12.27 3.28
N ALA A 44 6.90 11.56 3.19
CA ALA A 44 5.73 12.04 2.50
C ALA A 44 4.88 12.85 3.48
N ILE A 45 4.93 14.18 3.34
CA ILE A 45 4.39 15.15 4.31
C ILE A 45 3.39 16.10 3.65
N PRO A 46 2.46 16.71 4.41
CA PRO A 46 1.66 17.81 3.90
C PRO A 46 2.55 19.01 3.58
N GLU A 47 2.16 19.80 2.58
CA GLU A 47 2.90 21.00 2.15
C GLU A 47 3.22 21.97 3.28
N SER A 48 2.31 22.12 4.25
CA SER A 48 2.46 23.04 5.38
C SER A 48 3.39 22.55 6.49
N LEU A 49 3.67 21.24 6.59
CA LEU A 49 4.43 20.70 7.71
C LEU A 49 5.91 21.00 7.58
N GLN A 50 6.51 21.52 8.65
CA GLN A 50 7.95 21.67 8.77
C GLN A 50 8.47 20.61 9.71
N ILE A 51 9.30 19.71 9.18
CA ILE A 51 9.94 18.63 9.91
C ILE A 51 11.28 18.32 9.26
N ARG A 52 12.26 17.95 10.07
CA ARG A 52 13.55 17.43 9.60
C ARG A 52 13.90 16.19 10.40
N LEU A 53 13.94 15.05 9.73
CA LEU A 53 14.51 13.83 10.29
C LEU A 53 15.87 13.54 9.63
N PRO A 54 16.90 13.16 10.39
CA PRO A 54 18.23 12.88 9.84
C PRO A 54 18.18 11.83 8.72
N GLY A 55 18.91 12.10 7.63
CA GLY A 55 19.00 11.16 6.50
C GLY A 55 17.72 11.00 5.67
N CYS A 56 16.72 11.88 5.84
CA CYS A 56 15.48 11.85 5.07
C CYS A 56 15.28 13.13 4.25
N ALA A 57 14.99 12.98 2.96
CA ALA A 57 14.51 14.06 2.10
C ALA A 57 12.99 14.23 2.26
N LEU A 58 12.44 15.34 1.74
CA LEU A 58 11.01 15.64 1.83
C LEU A 58 10.33 15.48 0.46
N LYS A 59 9.16 14.86 0.43
CA LYS A 59 8.21 14.90 -0.68
C LYS A 59 6.89 15.47 -0.14
N ARG A 60 6.52 16.65 -0.65
CA ARG A 60 5.34 17.38 -0.20
C ARG A 60 4.13 17.02 -1.06
N PHE A 61 2.99 16.81 -0.41
CA PHE A 61 1.71 16.53 -1.03
C PHE A 61 0.63 17.46 -0.44
N GLY A 62 -0.46 17.64 -1.17
CA GLY A 62 -1.60 18.45 -0.73
C GLY A 62 -2.16 17.97 0.62
N SER A 63 -2.65 18.92 1.44
CA SER A 63 -3.14 18.63 2.78
C SER A 63 -4.36 17.70 2.81
N GLU A 64 -5.08 17.55 1.69
CA GLU A 64 -6.23 16.67 1.52
C GLU A 64 -5.90 15.17 1.61
N TYR A 65 -4.62 14.82 1.58
CA TYR A 65 -4.10 13.46 1.69
C TYR A 65 -3.77 13.03 3.12
N PHE A 66 -3.94 13.92 4.11
CA PHE A 66 -3.51 13.68 5.48
C PHE A 66 -4.64 13.90 6.49
N GLY A 67 -4.47 13.36 7.70
CA GLY A 67 -5.39 13.57 8.83
C GLY A 67 -6.51 12.54 9.00
N SER A 68 -6.64 11.57 8.10
CA SER A 68 -7.52 10.41 8.29
C SER A 68 -7.06 9.20 7.49
N ALA A 69 -7.54 8.00 7.84
CA ALA A 69 -7.27 6.79 7.08
C ALA A 69 -7.74 6.92 5.62
N ILE A 70 -8.92 7.50 5.38
CA ILE A 70 -9.45 7.74 4.03
C ILE A 70 -8.52 8.67 3.22
N ALA A 71 -8.01 9.73 3.85
CA ALA A 71 -7.08 10.64 3.19
C ALA A 71 -5.76 9.94 2.83
N SER A 72 -5.23 9.10 3.72
CA SER A 72 -4.05 8.26 3.47
C SER A 72 -4.27 7.28 2.32
N THR A 73 -5.42 6.60 2.28
CA THR A 73 -5.81 5.75 1.16
C THR A 73 -5.84 6.51 -0.15
N ARG A 74 -6.37 7.74 -0.17
CA ARG A 74 -6.36 8.59 -1.38
C ARG A 74 -4.95 8.91 -1.86
N LEU A 75 -3.98 9.08 -0.95
CA LEU A 75 -2.58 9.31 -1.31
C LEU A 75 -1.99 8.07 -2.00
N LEU A 76 -2.20 6.91 -1.39
CA LEU A 76 -1.64 5.63 -1.85
C LEU A 76 -2.38 5.05 -3.08
N LEU A 77 -3.53 5.62 -3.43
CA LEU A 77 -4.26 5.44 -4.69
C LEU A 77 -4.11 6.64 -5.65
N SER A 78 -3.11 7.51 -5.45
CA SER A 78 -2.83 8.62 -6.35
C SER A 78 -1.72 8.25 -7.34
N GLU A 79 -1.98 8.37 -8.64
CA GLU A 79 -0.92 8.20 -9.64
C GLU A 79 0.24 9.19 -9.40
N ASN A 80 -0.09 10.43 -9.02
CA ASN A 80 0.91 11.48 -8.79
C ASN A 80 1.91 11.07 -7.70
N PHE A 81 1.46 10.36 -6.65
CA PHE A 81 2.34 9.83 -5.62
C PHE A 81 3.42 8.92 -6.21
N TYR A 82 3.06 7.94 -7.04
CA TYR A 82 4.02 7.04 -7.67
C TYR A 82 4.91 7.76 -8.70
N ARG A 83 4.37 8.76 -9.41
CA ARG A 83 5.15 9.58 -10.36
C ARG A 83 6.29 10.34 -9.67
N CYS A 84 6.10 10.77 -8.42
CA CYS A 84 7.15 11.45 -7.65
C CYS A 84 8.40 10.59 -7.38
N PHE A 85 8.33 9.27 -7.62
CA PHE A 85 9.40 8.31 -7.42
C PHE A 85 9.76 7.54 -8.70
N GLU A 86 9.37 8.03 -9.89
CA GLU A 86 9.62 7.34 -11.18
C GLU A 86 11.11 7.09 -11.50
N GLU A 87 12.02 7.80 -10.82
CA GLU A 87 13.48 7.56 -10.88
C GLU A 87 13.90 6.23 -10.24
N TYR A 88 13.02 5.58 -9.45
CA TYR A 88 13.25 4.28 -8.84
C TYR A 88 12.46 3.16 -9.54
N HIS A 89 12.87 1.92 -9.37
CA HIS A 89 12.07 0.75 -9.75
C HIS A 89 11.01 0.42 -8.68
N TYR A 90 11.38 0.54 -7.41
CA TYR A 90 10.57 0.16 -6.26
C TYR A 90 10.45 1.30 -5.24
N ILE A 91 9.36 1.29 -4.48
CA ILE A 91 9.28 1.97 -3.19
C ILE A 91 8.94 0.97 -2.09
N LEU A 92 9.55 1.13 -0.93
CA LEU A 92 9.08 0.53 0.32
C LEU A 92 8.27 1.59 1.07
N ILE A 93 6.98 1.35 1.27
CA ILE A 93 6.19 2.10 2.26
C ILE A 93 6.59 1.61 3.64
N TYR A 94 6.97 2.54 4.51
CA TYR A 94 7.36 2.30 5.90
C TYR A 94 6.57 3.25 6.80
N HIS A 95 5.50 2.77 7.41
CA HIS A 95 4.79 3.51 8.45
C HIS A 95 5.59 3.51 9.76
N LEU A 96 5.45 4.55 10.58
CA LEU A 96 6.19 4.65 11.84
C LEU A 96 5.61 3.81 12.99
N ASP A 97 4.76 2.85 12.67
CA ASP A 97 4.38 1.70 13.51
C ASP A 97 4.90 0.38 12.93
N ALA A 98 5.86 0.43 11.99
CA ALA A 98 6.58 -0.71 11.43
C ALA A 98 8.02 -0.83 11.98
N LEU A 99 8.55 -2.05 11.99
CA LEU A 99 9.96 -2.33 12.30
C LEU A 99 10.63 -3.05 11.12
N ALA A 100 11.77 -2.55 10.66
CA ALA A 100 12.74 -3.39 9.95
C ALA A 100 13.55 -4.20 10.97
N LEU A 101 13.84 -5.46 10.66
CA LEU A 101 14.57 -6.38 11.54
C LEU A 101 15.89 -6.88 10.91
N SER A 102 16.10 -6.60 9.63
CA SER A 102 17.30 -6.97 8.87
C SER A 102 17.35 -6.16 7.57
N ASP A 103 18.51 -6.11 6.90
CA ASP A 103 18.61 -5.57 5.53
C ASP A 103 18.44 -6.68 4.50
N GLN A 104 17.20 -6.89 4.05
CA GLN A 104 16.86 -7.80 2.95
C GLN A 104 16.18 -7.07 1.79
N LEU A 105 16.12 -5.74 1.83
CA LEU A 105 15.29 -4.95 0.92
C LEU A 105 15.73 -5.11 -0.54
N ALA A 106 17.03 -5.11 -0.80
CA ALA A 106 17.58 -5.35 -2.13
C ALA A 106 17.21 -6.74 -2.67
N ALA A 107 17.21 -7.79 -1.83
CA ALA A 107 16.85 -9.14 -2.23
C ALA A 107 15.35 -9.25 -2.58
N TRP A 108 14.49 -8.57 -1.82
CA TRP A 108 13.05 -8.53 -2.11
C TRP A 108 12.75 -7.87 -3.46
N CYS A 109 13.50 -6.83 -3.83
CA CYS A 109 13.36 -6.22 -5.15
C CYS A 109 13.71 -7.19 -6.30
N GLU A 110 14.67 -8.10 -6.10
CA GLU A 110 15.09 -9.09 -7.12
C GLU A 110 14.04 -10.19 -7.37
N THR A 111 13.07 -10.36 -6.45
CA THR A 111 11.97 -11.32 -6.67
C THR A 111 11.08 -10.94 -7.86
N GLY A 112 11.13 -9.68 -8.30
CA GLY A 112 10.33 -9.19 -9.40
C GLY A 112 8.83 -9.08 -9.11
N LEU A 113 8.42 -9.26 -7.85
CA LEU A 113 7.05 -9.06 -7.38
C LEU A 113 6.61 -7.62 -7.62
N ASP A 114 5.32 -7.42 -7.86
CA ASP A 114 4.74 -6.10 -8.03
C ASP A 114 4.29 -5.52 -6.69
N TYR A 115 3.72 -6.36 -5.82
CA TYR A 115 3.24 -5.98 -4.50
C TYR A 115 3.50 -7.07 -3.45
N ILE A 116 4.10 -6.67 -2.33
CA ILE A 116 4.25 -7.51 -1.14
C ILE A 116 4.13 -6.66 0.12
N GLY A 117 3.48 -7.22 1.15
CA GLY A 117 3.34 -6.65 2.49
C GLY A 117 2.98 -7.76 3.48
N PRO A 118 2.75 -7.42 4.76
CA PRO A 118 2.28 -8.39 5.74
C PRO A 118 0.99 -9.09 5.26
N PRO A 119 0.88 -10.40 5.48
CA PRO A 119 -0.33 -11.11 5.15
C PRO A 119 -1.43 -10.84 6.17
N TRP A 120 -2.65 -10.69 5.66
CA TRP A 120 -3.84 -10.95 6.45
C TRP A 120 -3.93 -12.45 6.65
N ILE A 121 -3.87 -12.89 7.90
CA ILE A 121 -4.00 -14.30 8.25
C ILE A 121 -5.33 -14.48 8.95
N ARG A 122 -6.05 -15.56 8.64
CA ARG A 122 -7.25 -15.96 9.37
C ARG A 122 -6.88 -16.53 10.74
N CYS A 123 -7.20 -15.80 11.80
CA CYS A 123 -7.07 -16.27 13.18
C CYS A 123 -8.12 -15.62 14.09
N VAL A 124 -8.05 -15.93 15.39
CA VAL A 124 -8.95 -15.39 16.42
C VAL A 124 -8.84 -13.87 16.50
N ASP A 125 -7.66 -13.30 16.27
CA ASP A 125 -7.40 -11.86 16.33
C ASP A 125 -7.81 -11.11 15.05
N SER A 126 -8.23 -11.85 14.01
CA SER A 126 -8.59 -11.32 12.70
C SER A 126 -9.83 -12.03 12.10
N PRO A 127 -10.96 -12.10 12.83
CA PRO A 127 -12.14 -12.84 12.40
C PRO A 127 -12.76 -12.33 11.09
N TRP A 128 -12.42 -11.11 10.68
CA TRP A 128 -12.83 -10.51 9.40
C TRP A 128 -12.07 -11.06 8.19
N VAL A 129 -10.95 -11.76 8.39
CA VAL A 129 -10.16 -12.36 7.31
C VAL A 129 -10.75 -13.72 6.93
N LYS A 130 -11.39 -13.78 5.77
CA LYS A 130 -11.96 -15.04 5.23
C LYS A 130 -10.86 -15.95 4.68
N ASP A 131 -9.99 -15.39 3.83
CA ASP A 131 -8.91 -16.11 3.16
C ASP A 131 -7.58 -15.43 3.44
N SER A 132 -6.61 -16.21 3.91
CA SER A 132 -5.28 -15.72 4.24
C SER A 132 -4.49 -15.37 2.98
N ARG A 133 -4.02 -14.13 2.87
CA ARG A 133 -3.27 -13.61 1.72
C ARG A 133 -2.52 -12.34 2.06
N VAL A 134 -1.59 -11.93 1.18
CA VAL A 134 -0.91 -10.63 1.28
C VAL A 134 -1.89 -9.50 1.08
N GLY A 135 -1.81 -8.47 1.93
CA GLY A 135 -2.74 -7.35 1.82
C GLY A 135 -2.37 -6.08 2.56
N ASN A 136 -1.54 -6.12 3.61
CA ASN A 136 -1.30 -4.92 4.39
C ASN A 136 -0.27 -3.97 3.73
N GLY A 137 -0.60 -2.68 3.63
CA GLY A 137 0.20 -1.69 2.93
C GLY A 137 1.19 -0.90 3.78
N GLY A 138 1.11 -0.94 5.10
CA GLY A 138 1.88 -0.03 5.96
C GLY A 138 3.36 -0.39 6.13
N PHE A 139 3.72 -1.63 5.83
CA PHE A 139 5.11 -2.02 5.54
C PHE A 139 5.08 -2.82 4.24
N SER A 140 5.19 -2.17 3.08
CA SER A 140 4.97 -2.85 1.79
C SER A 140 5.92 -2.41 0.69
N LEU A 141 6.39 -3.35 -0.10
CA LEU A 141 7.22 -3.11 -1.28
C LEU A 141 6.33 -3.06 -2.53
N ARG A 142 6.49 -2.00 -3.32
CA ARG A 142 5.63 -1.67 -4.47
C ARG A 142 6.48 -1.39 -5.70
N LYS A 143 6.25 -2.11 -6.79
CA LYS A 143 6.92 -1.89 -8.08
C LYS A 143 6.24 -0.75 -8.83
N ILE A 144 6.92 0.39 -8.90
CA ILE A 144 6.33 1.66 -9.36
C ILE A 144 5.75 1.53 -10.77
N GLU A 145 6.45 0.87 -11.68
CA GLU A 145 6.02 0.72 -13.07
C GLU A 145 4.69 -0.05 -13.18
N SER A 146 4.53 -1.12 -12.41
CA SER A 146 3.31 -1.94 -12.44
C SER A 146 2.12 -1.18 -11.86
N PHE A 147 2.33 -0.40 -10.80
CA PHE A 147 1.31 0.49 -10.26
C PHE A 147 0.88 1.55 -11.28
N LEU A 148 1.84 2.19 -11.97
CA LEU A 148 1.56 3.14 -13.05
C LEU A 148 0.84 2.51 -14.24
N LYS A 149 1.14 1.24 -14.59
CA LYS A 149 0.39 0.49 -15.61
C LYS A 149 -1.08 0.29 -15.20
N VAL A 150 -1.33 -0.06 -13.94
CA VAL A 150 -2.70 -0.17 -13.40
C VAL A 150 -3.46 1.16 -13.52
N PHE A 151 -2.86 2.29 -13.12
CA PHE A 151 -3.49 3.62 -13.26
C PHE A 151 -3.84 3.99 -14.72
N ARG A 152 -3.04 3.50 -15.67
CA ARG A 152 -3.16 3.82 -17.10
C ARG A 152 -3.93 2.76 -17.89
N SER A 153 -4.44 1.73 -17.21
CA SER A 153 -5.23 0.68 -17.84
C SER A 153 -6.51 1.24 -18.45
N ASN A 154 -6.87 0.72 -19.63
CA ASN A 154 -8.14 1.01 -20.29
C ASN A 154 -9.24 0.02 -19.91
N GLU A 155 -8.93 -0.96 -19.05
CA GLU A 155 -9.92 -1.92 -18.57
C GLU A 155 -11.01 -1.21 -17.76
N TYR A 156 -12.25 -1.65 -17.98
CA TYR A 156 -13.43 -1.06 -17.37
C TYR A 156 -13.56 -1.52 -15.91
N TRP A 157 -13.78 -0.60 -14.96
CA TRP A 157 -14.07 -0.99 -13.56
C TRP A 157 -15.39 -1.74 -13.38
N ILE A 158 -16.32 -1.50 -14.29
CA ILE A 158 -17.70 -1.96 -14.27
C ILE A 158 -18.01 -2.26 -15.73
N ASP A 159 -18.37 -3.50 -16.02
CA ASP A 159 -18.79 -3.88 -17.36
C ASP A 159 -20.02 -3.05 -17.76
N PRO A 160 -19.96 -2.29 -18.88
CA PRO A 160 -21.04 -1.41 -19.28
C PRO A 160 -22.37 -2.12 -19.53
N ASP A 161 -22.32 -3.38 -19.98
CA ASP A 161 -23.49 -4.18 -20.32
C ASP A 161 -24.04 -4.91 -19.09
N GLU A 162 -23.21 -5.33 -18.14
CA GLU A 162 -23.62 -5.77 -16.80
C GLU A 162 -24.29 -4.64 -16.00
N TYR A 163 -23.68 -3.46 -15.94
CA TYR A 163 -24.29 -2.28 -15.31
C TYR A 163 -25.65 -1.94 -15.93
N TRP A 164 -25.74 -2.03 -17.26
CA TRP A 164 -26.99 -1.78 -17.96
C TRP A 164 -28.06 -2.81 -17.58
N ARG A 165 -27.68 -4.08 -17.52
CA ARG A 165 -28.58 -5.17 -17.12
C ARG A 165 -29.11 -4.95 -15.71
N GLU A 166 -28.22 -4.72 -14.74
CA GLU A 166 -28.58 -4.57 -13.33
C GLU A 166 -29.49 -3.36 -13.07
N LYS A 167 -29.22 -2.20 -13.68
CA LYS A 167 -29.94 -0.97 -13.38
C LYS A 167 -31.20 -0.75 -14.23
N TYR A 168 -31.19 -1.23 -15.48
CA TYR A 168 -32.17 -0.81 -16.49
C TYR A 168 -32.88 -1.93 -17.25
N ALA A 169 -32.45 -3.21 -17.19
CA ALA A 169 -33.10 -4.26 -17.99
C ALA A 169 -34.59 -4.41 -17.69
N GLU A 170 -34.97 -4.35 -16.42
CA GLU A 170 -36.35 -4.51 -15.94
C GLU A 170 -37.15 -3.18 -15.95
N ARG A 171 -36.55 -2.08 -16.41
CA ARG A 171 -37.21 -0.77 -16.42
C ARG A 171 -38.08 -0.58 -17.67
N PRO A 172 -39.15 0.23 -17.60
CA PRO A 172 -39.97 0.56 -18.77
C PRO A 172 -39.15 1.14 -19.93
N LEU A 173 -39.63 0.95 -21.17
CA LEU A 173 -38.93 1.36 -22.39
C LEU A 173 -38.51 2.84 -22.40
N HIS A 174 -39.36 3.74 -21.93
CA HIS A 174 -39.05 5.18 -21.90
C HIS A 174 -37.87 5.51 -20.98
N ILE A 175 -37.74 4.83 -19.82
CA ILE A 175 -36.59 4.97 -18.91
C ILE A 175 -35.32 4.42 -19.55
N ARG A 176 -35.42 3.28 -20.25
CA ARG A 176 -34.31 2.67 -20.98
C ARG A 176 -33.82 3.57 -22.11
N LEU A 177 -34.72 4.17 -22.88
CA LEU A 177 -34.35 5.10 -23.96
C LEU A 177 -33.66 6.35 -23.39
N LEU A 178 -34.24 6.96 -22.34
CA LEU A 178 -33.67 8.13 -21.67
C LEU A 178 -32.25 7.89 -21.14
N ASN A 179 -31.97 6.69 -20.63
CA ASN A 179 -30.66 6.35 -20.05
C ASN A 179 -29.69 5.73 -21.08
N SER A 180 -30.11 5.45 -22.31
CA SER A 180 -29.25 4.80 -23.32
C SER A 180 -27.95 5.56 -23.62
N PRO A 181 -27.88 6.92 -23.58
CA PRO A 181 -26.61 7.62 -23.70
C PRO A 181 -25.64 7.29 -22.55
N ARG A 182 -26.13 7.04 -21.34
CA ARG A 182 -25.27 6.66 -20.19
C ARG A 182 -24.59 5.30 -20.40
N ARG A 183 -25.27 4.37 -21.09
CA ARG A 183 -24.67 3.09 -21.50
C ARG A 183 -23.48 3.32 -22.43
N LEU A 184 -23.65 4.17 -23.43
CA LEU A 184 -22.61 4.50 -24.42
C LEU A 184 -21.44 5.24 -23.76
N ILE A 185 -21.72 6.17 -22.84
CA ILE A 185 -20.70 6.88 -22.06
C ILE A 185 -19.83 5.89 -21.28
N LYS A 186 -20.43 4.87 -20.65
CA LYS A 186 -19.68 3.84 -19.91
C LYS A 186 -18.80 2.94 -20.79
N LYS A 187 -19.05 2.86 -22.11
CA LYS A 187 -18.16 2.17 -23.06
C LYS A 187 -16.92 2.99 -23.42
N MET A 188 -16.84 4.26 -23.01
CA MET A 188 -15.64 5.06 -23.22
C MET A 188 -14.69 4.88 -22.02
N PRO A 189 -13.45 4.34 -22.20
CA PRO A 189 -12.53 4.09 -21.09
C PRO A 189 -12.24 5.32 -20.23
N ARG A 190 -12.21 6.52 -20.81
CA ARG A 190 -12.01 7.77 -20.05
C ARG A 190 -13.05 8.03 -18.95
N PHE A 191 -14.24 7.43 -19.06
CA PHE A 191 -15.33 7.52 -18.08
C PHE A 191 -15.56 6.23 -17.28
N ASN A 192 -14.70 5.23 -17.53
CA ASN A 192 -14.80 3.89 -16.99
C ASN A 192 -13.38 3.30 -16.92
N ASN A 193 -12.55 3.76 -15.98
CA ASN A 193 -11.16 3.34 -15.83
C ASN A 193 -10.76 3.22 -14.36
N ALA A 194 -9.57 2.66 -14.12
CA ALA A 194 -8.97 2.48 -12.81
C ALA A 194 -8.96 3.77 -11.96
N ARG A 195 -8.57 4.91 -12.54
CA ARG A 195 -8.49 6.18 -11.79
C ARG A 195 -9.84 6.62 -11.24
N LEU A 196 -10.92 6.42 -12.00
CA LEU A 196 -12.27 6.72 -11.54
C LEU A 196 -12.74 5.73 -10.46
N GLU A 197 -12.31 4.47 -10.53
CA GLU A 197 -12.53 3.50 -9.44
C GLU A 197 -11.83 3.92 -8.16
N MET A 198 -10.54 4.18 -8.25
CA MET A 198 -9.70 4.61 -7.13
C MET A 198 -10.23 5.89 -6.48
N ALA A 199 -10.68 6.87 -7.27
CA ALA A 199 -11.25 8.12 -6.77
C ALA A 199 -12.51 7.90 -5.92
N ARG A 200 -13.25 6.80 -6.15
CA ARG A 200 -14.47 6.44 -5.40
C ARG A 200 -14.28 5.25 -4.47
N TRP A 201 -13.07 4.74 -4.33
CA TRP A 201 -12.78 3.51 -3.58
C TRP A 201 -13.24 3.59 -2.12
N HIS A 202 -13.03 4.75 -1.49
CA HIS A 202 -13.44 5.02 -0.12
C HIS A 202 -14.97 5.03 0.10
N LEU A 203 -15.79 5.05 -0.96
CA LEU A 203 -17.25 5.08 -0.91
C LEU A 203 -17.88 3.68 -1.01
N ARG A 204 -17.07 2.61 -1.04
CA ARG A 204 -17.60 1.25 -1.20
C ARG A 204 -18.45 0.83 0.01
N PRO A 205 -19.65 0.30 -0.21
CA PRO A 205 -20.58 -0.07 0.86
C PRO A 205 -20.22 -1.41 1.54
N ASP A 206 -19.33 -2.20 0.94
CA ASP A 206 -18.92 -3.53 1.42
C ASP A 206 -17.81 -3.47 2.50
N GLY A 207 -17.38 -2.27 2.88
CA GLY A 207 -16.32 -2.06 3.88
C GLY A 207 -14.89 -2.18 3.33
N THR A 208 -14.69 -2.52 2.05
CA THR A 208 -13.36 -2.61 1.42
C THR A 208 -12.85 -1.26 0.94
N SER A 209 -12.76 -0.30 1.86
CA SER A 209 -12.41 1.09 1.54
C SER A 209 -10.92 1.42 1.65
N ASN A 210 -10.10 0.53 2.19
CA ASN A 210 -8.65 0.66 2.30
C ASN A 210 -7.95 0.38 0.94
N GLU A 211 -6.89 1.12 0.59
CA GLU A 211 -6.07 0.89 -0.61
C GLU A 211 -5.49 -0.52 -0.69
N ASP A 212 -5.28 -1.13 0.46
CA ASP A 212 -4.76 -2.48 0.61
C ASP A 212 -5.59 -3.51 -0.14
N HIS A 213 -6.93 -3.40 -0.02
CA HIS A 213 -7.85 -4.25 -0.80
C HIS A 213 -7.76 -3.98 -2.30
N PHE A 214 -7.46 -2.74 -2.69
CA PHE A 214 -7.28 -2.43 -4.11
C PHE A 214 -6.04 -3.15 -4.66
N TRP A 215 -4.89 -2.99 -4.00
CA TRP A 215 -3.62 -3.50 -4.53
C TRP A 215 -3.49 -5.01 -4.42
N SER A 216 -4.07 -5.63 -3.38
CA SER A 216 -4.07 -7.09 -3.22
C SER A 216 -5.09 -7.81 -4.10
N ASP A 217 -6.31 -7.29 -4.20
CA ASP A 217 -7.42 -8.04 -4.81
C ASP A 217 -7.84 -7.47 -6.18
N ARG A 218 -7.77 -6.15 -6.34
CA ARG A 218 -8.37 -5.45 -7.49
C ARG A 218 -7.39 -5.14 -8.61
N ALA A 219 -6.09 -5.00 -8.32
CA ALA A 219 -5.09 -4.61 -9.30
C ALA A 219 -5.00 -5.56 -10.50
N GLN A 220 -5.17 -6.87 -10.28
CA GLN A 220 -5.12 -7.90 -11.34
C GLN A 220 -6.23 -7.74 -12.38
N HIS A 221 -7.36 -7.12 -12.02
CA HIS A 221 -8.41 -6.77 -12.98
C HIS A 221 -7.89 -5.82 -14.07
N TYR A 222 -7.02 -4.88 -13.70
CA TYR A 222 -6.48 -3.86 -14.62
C TYR A 222 -5.17 -4.26 -15.28
N MET A 223 -4.43 -5.17 -14.65
CA MET A 223 -3.18 -5.72 -15.14
C MET A 223 -3.14 -7.21 -14.75
N PRO A 224 -3.60 -8.13 -15.62
CA PRO A 224 -3.69 -9.55 -15.30
C PRO A 224 -2.39 -10.19 -14.80
N ASP A 225 -1.24 -9.72 -15.31
CA ASP A 225 0.08 -10.18 -14.90
C ASP A 225 0.63 -9.48 -13.64
N PHE A 226 -0.20 -8.74 -12.89
CA PHE A 226 0.20 -8.08 -11.66
C PHE A 226 0.47 -9.12 -10.56
N ARG A 227 1.73 -9.23 -10.15
CA ARG A 227 2.26 -10.24 -9.24
C ARG A 227 2.19 -9.81 -7.79
N VAL A 228 1.11 -10.22 -7.12
CA VAL A 228 1.01 -10.17 -5.65
C VAL A 228 1.73 -11.37 -5.05
N ALA A 229 2.47 -11.15 -3.97
CA ALA A 229 3.17 -12.21 -3.25
C ALA A 229 2.23 -13.29 -2.69
N SER A 230 2.73 -14.52 -2.62
CA SER A 230 2.04 -15.62 -1.93
C SER A 230 2.01 -15.39 -0.42
N LEU A 231 1.12 -16.10 0.29
CA LEU A 231 1.08 -16.08 1.76
C LEU A 231 2.43 -16.42 2.39
N GLU A 232 3.12 -17.43 1.85
CA GLU A 232 4.44 -17.85 2.35
C GLU A 232 5.50 -16.75 2.16
N GLN A 233 5.51 -16.09 1.00
CA GLN A 233 6.39 -14.95 0.76
C GLN A 233 6.06 -13.79 1.71
N GLY A 234 4.77 -13.50 1.90
CA GLY A 234 4.28 -12.50 2.85
C GLY A 234 4.77 -12.76 4.27
N LEU A 235 4.65 -14.00 4.77
CA LEU A 235 5.14 -14.40 6.09
C LEU A 235 6.65 -14.20 6.24
N ARG A 236 7.44 -14.46 5.19
CA ARG A 236 8.89 -14.20 5.23
C ARG A 236 9.22 -12.70 5.15
N PHE A 237 8.33 -11.91 4.53
CA PHE A 237 8.50 -10.48 4.35
C PHE A 237 8.15 -9.70 5.61
N ALA A 238 6.94 -9.86 6.14
CA ALA A 238 6.52 -9.17 7.33
C ALA A 238 5.40 -9.85 8.12
N PHE A 239 5.39 -9.61 9.42
CA PHE A 239 4.27 -9.96 10.30
C PHE A 239 3.41 -8.72 10.61
N GLU A 240 2.15 -8.95 10.96
CA GLU A 240 1.28 -7.92 11.55
C GLU A 240 0.45 -8.55 12.67
N VAL A 241 -0.72 -9.10 12.33
CA VAL A 241 -1.63 -9.70 13.32
C VAL A 241 -1.12 -11.07 13.75
N ALA A 242 -1.26 -11.37 15.04
CA ALA A 242 -0.87 -12.64 15.65
C ALA A 242 0.60 -13.06 15.33
N PRO A 243 1.60 -12.26 15.73
CA PRO A 243 2.99 -12.49 15.35
C PRO A 243 3.56 -13.81 15.89
N ARG A 244 3.07 -14.33 17.04
CA ARG A 244 3.44 -15.66 17.55
C ARG A 244 3.03 -16.77 16.59
N MET A 245 1.79 -16.74 16.10
CA MET A 245 1.32 -17.70 15.10
C MET A 245 2.12 -17.57 13.80
N CYS A 246 2.42 -16.34 13.35
CA CYS A 246 3.28 -16.13 12.20
C CYS A 246 4.69 -16.73 12.40
N PHE A 247 5.23 -16.60 13.61
CA PHE A 247 6.53 -17.16 13.99
C PHE A 247 6.52 -18.69 13.97
N ASP A 248 5.43 -19.32 14.43
CA ASP A 248 5.25 -20.78 14.34
C ASP A 248 5.15 -21.24 12.88
N LEU A 249 4.37 -20.53 12.06
CA LEU A 249 4.21 -20.82 10.63
C LEU A 249 5.53 -20.69 9.84
N THR A 250 6.44 -19.84 10.31
CA THR A 250 7.78 -19.65 9.74
C THR A 250 8.84 -20.55 10.39
N ARG A 251 8.43 -21.47 11.27
CA ARG A 251 9.30 -22.40 12.01
C ARG A 251 10.35 -21.67 12.86
N GLY A 252 9.91 -20.63 13.56
CA GLY A 252 10.74 -19.84 14.48
C GLY A 252 11.71 -18.88 13.78
N ARG A 253 11.38 -18.42 12.56
CA ARG A 253 12.22 -17.47 11.82
C ARG A 253 11.58 -16.10 11.79
N LEU A 254 12.35 -15.06 12.14
CA LEU A 254 11.89 -13.70 12.01
C LEU A 254 11.77 -13.29 10.54
N PRO A 255 10.78 -12.44 10.22
CA PRO A 255 10.60 -11.88 8.89
C PRO A 255 11.60 -10.74 8.63
N PHE A 256 11.60 -10.19 7.41
CA PHE A 256 12.34 -8.97 7.08
C PHE A 256 11.90 -7.77 7.94
N GLY A 257 10.60 -7.64 8.26
CA GLY A 257 10.08 -6.62 9.15
C GLY A 257 8.70 -6.92 9.74
N CYS A 258 8.03 -5.93 10.30
CA CYS A 258 6.65 -6.05 10.74
C CYS A 258 5.91 -4.71 10.63
N HIS A 259 4.59 -4.76 10.74
CA HIS A 259 3.71 -3.60 10.75
C HIS A 259 2.80 -3.62 11.99
N ALA A 260 2.40 -2.42 12.43
CA ALA A 260 1.56 -2.20 13.60
C ALA A 260 2.07 -2.90 14.88
N TRP A 261 3.40 -2.91 15.08
CA TRP A 261 4.06 -3.61 16.19
C TRP A 261 3.58 -3.19 17.60
N PRO A 262 3.21 -1.92 17.88
CA PRO A 262 2.71 -1.55 19.19
C PRO A 262 1.29 -2.06 19.44
N ARG A 263 0.52 -2.27 18.35
CA ARG A 263 -0.88 -2.65 18.39
C ARG A 263 -1.07 -4.15 18.56
N TYR A 264 -0.28 -4.96 17.87
CA TYR A 264 -0.44 -6.41 17.84
C TYR A 264 0.70 -7.12 18.58
N ASP A 265 0.40 -7.54 19.81
CA ASP A 265 1.30 -8.30 20.70
C ASP A 265 2.68 -7.64 20.85
N ARG A 266 2.69 -6.41 21.42
CA ARG A 266 3.91 -5.65 21.72
C ARG A 266 4.97 -6.49 22.42
N ALA A 267 4.57 -7.31 23.39
CA ALA A 267 5.45 -8.16 24.18
C ALA A 267 6.22 -9.18 23.33
N PHE A 268 5.69 -9.60 22.18
CA PHE A 268 6.44 -10.41 21.22
C PHE A 268 7.62 -9.64 20.61
N TRP A 269 7.44 -8.34 20.34
CA TRP A 269 8.43 -7.51 19.66
C TRP A 269 9.49 -6.91 20.58
N GLU A 270 9.16 -6.69 21.86
CA GLU A 270 10.06 -6.08 22.86
C GLU A 270 11.48 -6.68 22.91
N PRO A 271 11.67 -8.02 22.88
CA PRO A 271 13.01 -8.62 22.88
C PRO A 271 13.84 -8.31 21.63
N TYR A 272 13.20 -7.85 20.54
CA TYR A 272 13.85 -7.58 19.25
C TYR A 272 14.05 -6.07 18.99
N LEU A 273 13.64 -5.20 19.93
CA LEU A 273 13.84 -3.77 19.80
C LEU A 273 15.32 -3.41 19.96
N LEU A 274 15.78 -2.45 19.17
CA LEU A 274 17.12 -1.89 19.33
C LEU A 274 17.24 -1.18 20.68
N PRO A 275 18.41 -1.28 21.36
CA PRO A 275 18.63 -0.55 22.60
C PRO A 275 18.54 0.96 22.33
N PRO A 276 18.16 1.78 23.33
CA PRO A 276 18.17 3.22 23.20
C PRO A 276 19.55 3.70 22.73
N ARG A 277 19.59 4.66 21.81
CA ARG A 277 20.86 5.28 21.44
C ARG A 277 21.38 6.03 22.67
N VAL A 278 22.55 5.63 23.14
CA VAL A 278 23.31 6.44 24.11
C VAL A 278 23.93 7.57 23.29
N GLU A 279 23.51 8.80 23.56
CA GLU A 279 24.09 10.01 22.98
C GLU A 279 25.50 10.27 23.53
#